data_AF-A0A8E2E566-F1
#
_entry.id   AF-A0A8E2E566-F1
#
_cell.length_a   1.000
_cell.length_b   1.000
_cell.length_c   1.000
_cell.angle_alpha   90.00
_cell.angle_beta   90.00
_cell.angle_gamma   90.00
#
_symmetry.space_group_name_H-M   'P 1'
#
loop_
_entity.id
_entity.type
_entity.pdbx_description
1 polymer ?
#
loop_
_entity_poly.entity_id
_entity_poly.type
_entity_poly.pdbx_seq_one_letter_code
_entity_poly.pdbx_strand_id
1 'polypeptide(L)'
;SVVIALLPAGLRWTSSAALVASQMKSTFGSLGFGFFVGIGGGVPTTEIDIRFGDVIMSQPEKQFGGVVQYDQGQRRSDGRFMRTGLLNTPVAV
;
A
#
# COMPACT_ATOMS: atom_id res chain seq x y z
N SER A 1 4.21 17.92 14.25
CA SER A 1 2.77 17.64 14.45
C SER A 1 2.47 16.23 13.99
N VAL A 2 1.60 15.52 14.70
CA VAL A 2 1.11 14.19 14.29
C VAL A 2 -0.37 14.34 13.97
N VAL A 3 -0.79 13.84 12.81
CA VAL A 3 -2.20 13.85 12.38
C VAL A 3 -2.58 12.42 12.04
N ILE A 4 -3.70 11.97 12.58
CA ILE A 4 -4.26 10.63 12.35
C ILE A 4 -5.64 10.82 11.75
N ALA A 5 -5.95 10.08 10.68
CA ALA A 5 -7.26 10.11 10.04
C ALA A 5 -7.83 8.69 9.94
N LEU A 6 -9.14 8.57 10.11
CA LEU A 6 -9.89 7.34 9.88
C LEU A 6 -10.46 7.37 8.46
N LEU A 7 -10.45 6.22 7.79
CA LEU A 7 -11.02 6.13 6.46
C LEU A 7 -12.55 6.06 6.53
N PRO A 8 -13.26 6.68 5.57
CA PRO A 8 -14.70 6.50 5.45
C PRO A 8 -15.05 5.03 5.23
N ALA A 9 -15.97 4.52 6.04
CA ALA A 9 -16.43 3.14 5.99
C ALA A 9 -17.20 2.86 4.67
N GLY A 10 -17.13 1.61 4.19
CA GLY A 10 -17.94 1.15 3.05
C GLY A 10 -17.37 1.45 1.65
N LEU A 11 -16.21 2.09 1.56
CA LEU A 11 -15.50 2.34 0.28
C LEU A 11 -14.25 1.47 0.14
N ARG A 12 -13.77 1.29 -1.09
CA ARG A 12 -12.51 0.57 -1.35
C ARG A 12 -11.35 1.22 -0.60
N TRP A 13 -10.70 0.44 0.26
CA TRP A 13 -9.64 0.88 1.18
C TRP A 13 -8.56 1.73 0.52
N THR A 14 -8.07 1.31 -0.64
CA THR A 14 -7.00 2.01 -1.38
C THR A 14 -7.44 3.38 -1.92
N SER A 15 -8.62 3.47 -2.50
CA SER A 15 -9.16 4.74 -3.03
C SER A 15 -9.49 5.73 -1.91
N SER A 16 -10.10 5.24 -0.82
CA SER A 16 -10.38 6.05 0.37
C SER A 16 -9.10 6.57 1.03
N ALA A 17 -8.09 5.71 1.16
CA ALA A 17 -6.79 6.08 1.73
C ALA A 17 -6.10 7.18 0.91
N ALA A 18 -6.11 7.05 -0.42
CA ALA A 18 -5.53 8.05 -1.31
C ALA A 18 -6.25 9.41 -1.17
N LEU A 19 -7.59 9.40 -1.10
CA LEU A 19 -8.38 10.61 -0.92
C LEU A 19 -8.05 11.31 0.41
N VAL A 20 -8.05 10.56 1.51
CA VAL A 20 -7.73 11.09 2.85
C VAL A 20 -6.30 11.61 2.91
N ALA A 21 -5.32 10.89 2.35
CA ALA A 21 -3.94 11.33 2.31
C ALA A 21 -3.76 12.64 1.51
N SER A 22 -4.46 12.78 0.38
CA SER A 22 -4.47 14.02 -0.41
C SER A 22 -5.06 15.19 0.38
N GLN A 23 -6.19 14.97 1.06
CA GLN A 23 -6.83 15.95 1.93
C GLN A 23 -5.89 16.39 3.06
N MET A 24 -5.26 15.43 3.75
CA MET A 24 -4.32 15.72 4.84
C MET A 24 -3.13 16.55 4.37
N LYS A 25 -2.54 16.21 3.22
CA LYS A 25 -1.43 16.98 2.64
C LYS A 25 -1.85 18.41 2.29
N SER A 26 -3.08 18.61 1.81
CA SER A 26 -3.63 19.93 1.50
C SER A 26 -3.91 20.75 2.77
N THR A 27 -4.49 20.14 3.80
CA THR A 27 -4.85 20.82 5.06
C THR A 27 -3.63 21.13 5.93
N PHE A 28 -2.63 20.25 5.96
CA PHE A 28 -1.49 20.34 6.84
C PHE A 28 -0.19 20.48 6.04
N GLY A 29 0.14 21.72 5.66
CA GLY A 29 1.31 22.03 4.83
C GLY A 29 2.68 21.67 5.42
N SER A 30 2.76 21.29 6.70
CA SER A 30 3.99 20.86 7.38
C SER A 30 4.15 19.33 7.49
N LEU A 31 3.28 18.54 6.86
CA LEU A 31 3.45 17.08 6.80
C LEU A 31 4.60 16.70 5.86
N GLY A 32 5.69 16.15 6.42
CA GLY A 32 6.87 15.72 5.67
C GLY A 32 6.83 14.28 5.17
N PHE A 33 6.15 13.38 5.89
CA PHE A 33 6.00 11.97 5.54
C PHE A 33 4.66 11.42 6.07
N GLY A 34 4.20 10.31 5.52
CA GLY A 34 2.96 9.66 5.92
C GLY A 34 3.09 8.15 5.87
N PHE A 35 2.42 7.47 6.80
CA PHE A 35 2.35 6.01 6.86
C PHE A 35 0.92 5.55 6.62
N PHE A 36 0.76 4.52 5.81
CA PHE A 36 -0.49 3.78 5.72
C PHE A 36 -0.40 2.55 6.61
N VAL A 37 -1.27 2.46 7.62
CA VAL A 37 -1.30 1.35 8.57
C VAL A 37 -2.62 0.61 8.42
N GLY A 38 -2.55 -0.70 8.29
CA GLY A 38 -3.71 -1.57 8.19
C GLY A 38 -3.36 -2.97 8.65
N ILE A 39 -4.41 -3.77 8.88
CA ILE A 39 -4.26 -5.20 9.15
C ILE A 39 -4.28 -5.97 7.83
N GLY A 40 -3.54 -7.07 7.77
CA GLY A 40 -3.50 -7.96 6.63
C GLY A 40 -3.36 -9.41 7.07
N GLY A 41 -3.66 -10.34 6.16
CA GLY A 41 -3.36 -11.76 6.34
C GLY A 41 -1.95 -12.10 5.84
N GLY A 42 -1.20 -12.90 6.59
CA GLY A 42 0.10 -13.43 6.18
C GLY A 42 -0.02 -14.76 5.45
N VAL A 43 0.88 -15.02 4.51
CA VAL A 43 1.06 -16.32 3.85
C VAL A 43 2.49 -16.80 4.15
N PRO A 44 2.71 -17.54 5.26
CA PRO A 44 4.05 -18.00 5.64
C PRO A 44 4.60 -19.01 4.62
N THR A 45 5.91 -19.00 4.41
CA THR A 45 6.65 -20.00 3.62
C THR A 45 7.68 -20.70 4.51
N THR A 46 8.39 -21.69 3.96
CA THR A 46 9.50 -22.34 4.67
C THR A 46 10.66 -21.40 4.98
N GLU A 47 10.82 -20.34 4.19
CA GLU A 47 11.89 -19.34 4.31
C GLU A 47 11.43 -18.10 5.11
N ILE A 48 10.12 -17.81 5.12
CA ILE A 48 9.55 -16.64 5.79
C ILE A 48 8.44 -17.09 6.73
N ASP A 49 8.78 -17.17 8.02
CA ASP A 49 7.85 -17.47 9.10
C ASP A 49 7.11 -16.19 9.53
N ILE A 50 5.86 -16.03 9.07
CA ILE A 50 4.98 -14.92 9.42
C ILE A 50 4.00 -15.38 10.50
N ARG A 51 4.00 -14.70 11.64
CA ARG A 51 3.20 -15.03 12.82
C ARG A 51 2.20 -13.92 13.15
N PHE A 52 1.15 -14.29 13.88
CA PHE A 52 0.21 -13.30 14.39
C PHE A 52 0.90 -12.33 15.34
N GLY A 53 0.68 -11.03 15.11
CA GLY A 53 1.34 -9.96 15.85
C GLY A 53 2.58 -9.39 15.16
N ASP A 54 3.07 -10.02 14.09
CA ASP A 54 4.17 -9.46 13.31
C ASP A 54 3.76 -8.16 12.61
N VAL A 55 4.66 -7.19 12.64
CA VAL A 55 4.54 -5.93 11.89
C VAL A 55 5.39 -6.04 10.65
N ILE A 56 4.74 -5.99 9.48
CA ILE A 56 5.41 -6.10 8.20
C ILE A 56 5.51 -4.72 7.56
N MET A 57 6.71 -4.36 7.09
CA MET A 57 6.96 -3.16 6.30
C MET A 57 7.15 -3.53 4.84
N SER A 58 6.46 -2.82 3.95
CA SER A 58 6.65 -2.96 2.51
C SER A 58 8.04 -2.46 2.12
N GLN A 59 8.86 -3.33 1.53
CA GLN A 59 10.21 -3.01 1.07
C GLN A 59 10.26 -3.00 -0.46
N PRO A 60 10.61 -1.86 -1.10
CA PRO A 60 10.84 -1.82 -2.53
C PRO A 60 11.93 -2.78 -2.98
N GLU A 61 11.69 -3.52 -4.06
CA GLU A 61 12.70 -4.35 -4.70
C GLU A 61 12.54 -4.30 -6.21
N LYS A 62 13.60 -3.94 -6.94
CA LYS A 62 13.64 -3.86 -8.42
C LYS A 62 12.46 -3.05 -8.97
N GLN A 63 11.48 -3.75 -9.57
CA GLN A 63 10.29 -3.18 -10.21
C GLN A 63 9.04 -3.17 -9.30
N PHE A 64 9.20 -3.45 -8.01
CA PHE A 64 8.13 -3.50 -7.03
C PHE A 64 8.27 -2.32 -6.07
N GLY A 65 7.22 -1.52 -5.94
CA GLY A 65 7.16 -0.38 -5.02
C GLY A 65 7.05 -0.76 -3.54
N GLY A 66 7.27 -2.03 -3.20
CA GLY A 66 7.10 -2.63 -1.88
C GLY A 66 5.69 -3.14 -1.58
N VAL A 67 4.65 -2.61 -2.24
CA VAL A 67 3.30 -3.20 -2.29
C VAL A 67 2.94 -3.56 -3.71
N VAL A 68 2.46 -4.78 -3.92
CA VAL A 68 2.01 -5.28 -5.23
C VAL A 68 0.51 -5.51 -5.19
N GLN A 69 -0.21 -4.77 -6.04
CA GLN A 69 -1.65 -4.94 -6.18
C GLN A 69 -1.96 -5.99 -7.25
N TYR A 70 -2.35 -7.20 -6.82
CA TYR A 70 -2.57 -8.35 -7.70
C TYR A 70 -3.86 -8.26 -8.53
N ASP A 71 -4.89 -7.56 -8.04
CA ASP A 71 -6.18 -7.39 -8.71
C ASP A 71 -6.18 -6.32 -9.81
N GLN A 72 -5.06 -5.59 -9.99
CA GLN A 72 -4.89 -4.59 -11.04
C GLN A 72 -3.91 -5.07 -12.13
N GLY A 73 -4.46 -5.73 -13.15
CA GLY A 73 -3.71 -6.03 -14.36
C GLY A 73 -4.61 -6.34 -15.54
N GLN A 74 -4.01 -6.32 -16.71
CA GLN A 74 -4.68 -6.53 -17.99
C GLN A 74 -4.35 -7.92 -18.50
N ARG A 75 -5.38 -8.69 -18.86
CA ARG A 75 -5.20 -9.93 -19.59
C ARG A 75 -4.89 -9.59 -21.05
N ARG A 76 -3.70 -9.96 -21.51
CA ARG A 76 -3.27 -9.79 -22.89
C ARG A 76 -3.98 -10.80 -23.79
N SER A 77 -4.00 -10.52 -25.10
CA SER A 77 -4.59 -11.38 -26.13
C SER A 77 -3.95 -12.77 -26.21
N ASP A 78 -2.72 -12.91 -25.73
CA ASP A 78 -1.99 -14.19 -25.60
C ASP A 78 -2.39 -15.00 -24.34
N GLY A 79 -3.39 -14.54 -23.59
CA GLY A 79 -3.87 -15.18 -22.36
C GLY A 79 -3.03 -14.88 -21.12
N ARG A 80 -1.90 -14.17 -21.23
CA ARG A 80 -1.05 -13.82 -20.09
C ARG A 80 -1.61 -12.61 -19.35
N PHE A 81 -1.54 -12.65 -18.02
CA PHE A 81 -1.85 -11.48 -17.20
C PHE A 81 -0.64 -10.57 -17.11
N MET A 82 -0.80 -9.31 -17.51
CA MET A 82 0.21 -8.27 -17.34
C MET A 82 -0.25 -7.31 -16.25
N ARG A 83 0.55 -7.16 -15.19
CA ARG A 83 0.35 -6.10 -14.20
C ARG A 83 0.56 -4.74 -14.85
N THR A 84 -0.40 -3.84 -14.72
CA THR A 84 -0.33 -2.46 -15.27
C THR A 84 -0.12 -1.40 -14.19
N GLY A 85 -0.28 -1.76 -12.91
CA GLY A 85 -0.13 -0.85 -11.77
C GLY A 85 1.22 -0.95 -11.06
N LEU A 86 1.70 0.19 -10.56
CA LEU A 86 2.77 0.29 -9.57
C LEU A 86 2.30 1.28 -8.49
N LEU A 87 2.38 0.89 -7.22
CA LEU A 87 2.23 1.83 -6.11
C LEU A 87 3.55 2.58 -5.93
N ASN A 88 3.49 3.87 -5.55
CA ASN A 88 4.68 4.64 -5.22
C ASN A 88 5.51 3.91 -4.17
N THR A 89 6.82 3.94 -4.32
CA THR A 89 7.75 3.48 -3.30
C THR A 89 7.63 4.36 -2.05
N PRO A 90 7.72 3.79 -0.83
CA PRO A 90 8.02 4.58 0.35
C PRO A 90 9.22 5.47 0.09
N VAL A 91 9.19 6.70 0.62
CA VAL A 91 10.32 7.62 0.50
C VAL A 91 11.51 6.97 1.18
N ALA A 92 12.59 6.72 0.43
CA ALA A 92 13.83 6.28 1.04
C ALA A 92 14.39 7.43 1.88
N VAL A 93 14.60 7.16 3.16
CA VAL A 93 15.41 7.99 4.06
C VAL A 93 16.89 7.74 3.81
#